data_AF-A0A9E2L432-F1
#
_entry.id   AF-A0A9E2L432-F1
#
_cell.length_a   1.000
_cell.length_b   1.000
_cell.length_c   1.000
_cell.angle_alpha   90.00
_cell.angle_beta   90.00
_cell.angle_gamma   90.00
#
_symmetry.space_group_name_H-M   'P 1'
#
loop_
_entity.id
_entity.type
_entity.pdbx_description
1 polymer ?
#
loop_
_entity_poly.entity_id
_entity_poly.type
_entity_poly.pdbx_seq_one_letter_code
_entity_poly.pdbx_strand_id
1 'polypeptide(L)'
;MKHFVIIIFAICAIALALVFFSQRKTQDSIPVTTDNTRTVIPQNLGSQTPEAGGTAGTEAENTTVVSFVPLYSNEILLSTLSLDFDGDGYDDQIVSIRKVDDPHIRLIIGLYDPFSRQYKRSTTITTEIIQTRTFSFTAMDLIGNHKQSLIYTGYDEDGNSVMKIYLPEKNNNTLSLHLIGDFKSDGLIFIQQLDRFDTYESQGALGVSFPVWVYSSAVSQNGTSTDQVQTKYVWDSAQYKYRKDTETRVTEKNVIQAELNKILDGTEETLEQHLSGLWYKTDAPKDSIRGIFFDPQSQEVIFQGTESQEVYTWLSSTARHNGMYITAINSLINSITRRIDVSLISTDEIKITIRDDIGMTINESALVDGYYKKQKHDMSLFQSSKETPDLLQILENQNTWLINGLTKIFFDDQTYKSENASGRIALSQCNGTSVLQFKGTPGAPFYNQENYTAHIEYDESDTITAVTLQPVSVTPLGTEPFPGATIRLEPYKAEDTESAPEDGQSQEVQEAQD
;
A
#
# COMPACT_ATOMS: atom_id res chain seq x y z
N MET A 1 -12.14 -71.74 -14.41
CA MET A 1 -12.11 -70.28 -14.67
C MET A 1 -11.53 -69.46 -13.51
N LYS A 2 -11.91 -69.66 -12.24
CA LYS A 2 -11.35 -68.88 -11.10
C LYS A 2 -9.82 -68.95 -10.95
N HIS A 3 -9.22 -70.12 -11.11
CA HIS A 3 -7.75 -70.27 -11.00
C HIS A 3 -6.99 -69.61 -12.16
N PHE A 4 -7.61 -69.48 -13.34
CA PHE A 4 -6.98 -68.84 -14.50
C PHE A 4 -6.90 -67.32 -14.35
N VAL A 5 -7.92 -66.70 -13.75
CA VAL A 5 -7.95 -65.25 -13.46
C VAL A 5 -6.90 -64.87 -12.40
N ILE A 6 -6.72 -65.72 -11.38
CA ILE A 6 -5.72 -65.48 -10.32
C ILE A 6 -4.30 -65.54 -10.88
N ILE A 7 -4.03 -66.46 -11.80
CA ILE A 7 -2.71 -66.58 -12.44
C ILE A 7 -2.41 -65.35 -13.32
N ILE A 8 -3.38 -64.86 -14.08
CA ILE A 8 -3.21 -63.65 -14.90
C ILE A 8 -2.96 -62.43 -14.02
N PHE A 9 -3.68 -62.29 -12.90
CA PHE A 9 -3.50 -61.17 -11.98
C PHE A 9 -2.12 -61.19 -11.31
N ALA A 10 -1.63 -62.38 -10.94
CA ALA A 10 -0.27 -62.54 -10.40
C ALA A 10 0.81 -62.18 -11.43
N ILE A 11 0.62 -62.56 -12.70
CA ILE A 11 1.56 -62.21 -13.78
C ILE A 11 1.57 -60.69 -14.03
N CYS A 12 0.42 -60.02 -14.02
CA CYS A 12 0.34 -58.57 -14.15
C CYS A 12 0.99 -57.83 -12.97
N ALA A 13 0.82 -58.33 -11.74
CA ALA A 13 1.45 -57.74 -10.56
C ALA A 13 2.98 -57.86 -10.60
N ILE A 14 3.50 -59.01 -11.07
CA ILE A 14 4.94 -59.23 -11.25
C ILE A 14 5.49 -58.34 -12.37
N ALA A 15 4.76 -58.16 -13.47
CA ALA A 15 5.15 -57.27 -14.55
C ALA A 15 5.22 -55.80 -14.10
N LEU A 16 4.24 -55.34 -13.31
CA LEU A 16 4.24 -54.00 -12.73
C LEU A 16 5.38 -53.81 -11.73
N ALA A 17 5.67 -54.81 -10.91
CA ALA A 17 6.82 -54.77 -10.00
C ALA A 17 8.15 -54.71 -10.77
N LEU A 18 8.30 -55.45 -11.86
CA LEU A 18 9.51 -55.42 -12.70
C LEU A 18 9.70 -54.06 -13.40
N VAL A 19 8.63 -53.41 -13.86
CA VAL A 19 8.70 -52.04 -14.41
C VAL A 19 9.07 -51.02 -13.33
N PHE A 20 8.51 -51.15 -12.13
CA PHE A 20 8.83 -50.25 -11.02
C PHE A 20 10.29 -50.38 -10.57
N PHE A 21 10.82 -51.60 -10.52
CA PHE A 21 12.22 -51.84 -10.17
C PHE A 21 13.20 -51.52 -11.31
N SER A 22 12.81 -51.62 -12.58
CA SER A 22 13.67 -51.20 -13.69
C SER A 22 13.80 -49.68 -13.78
N GLN A 23 12.73 -48.93 -13.54
CA GLN A 23 12.80 -47.46 -13.44
C GLN A 23 13.68 -46.98 -12.29
N ARG A 24 13.69 -47.72 -11.17
CA ARG A 24 14.52 -47.38 -10.00
C ARG A 24 16.02 -47.65 -10.22
N LYS A 25 16.37 -48.51 -11.18
CA LYS A 25 17.77 -48.88 -11.49
C LYS A 25 18.42 -48.03 -12.58
N THR A 26 17.65 -47.20 -13.28
CA THR A 26 18.16 -46.19 -14.23
C THR A 26 18.40 -44.83 -13.57
N GLN A 27 18.25 -44.75 -12.24
CA GLN A 27 18.55 -43.58 -11.41
C GLN A 27 19.94 -43.72 -10.75
N ASP A 28 20.93 -44.16 -11.52
CA ASP A 28 22.35 -44.03 -11.18
C ASP A 28 23.12 -43.83 -12.49
N SER A 29 23.92 -42.76 -12.57
CA SER A 29 24.88 -42.40 -13.64
C SER A 29 24.40 -41.45 -14.76
N ILE A 30 24.30 -40.16 -14.45
CA ILE A 30 24.81 -39.11 -15.37
C ILE A 30 25.73 -38.20 -14.55
N PRO A 31 27.06 -38.26 -14.71
CA PRO A 31 27.95 -37.24 -14.16
C PRO A 31 27.82 -35.99 -15.02
N VAL A 32 27.09 -35.00 -14.53
CA VAL A 32 27.15 -33.64 -15.07
C VAL A 32 28.36 -32.97 -14.43
N THR A 33 29.47 -32.96 -15.15
CA THR A 33 30.61 -32.09 -14.88
C THR A 33 30.23 -30.68 -15.34
N THR A 34 29.70 -29.85 -14.43
CA THR A 34 29.79 -28.39 -14.57
C THR A 34 30.48 -27.86 -13.33
N ASP A 35 31.72 -27.46 -13.55
CA ASP A 35 32.63 -26.85 -12.61
C ASP A 35 32.14 -25.42 -12.28
N ASN A 36 31.38 -25.29 -11.19
CA ASN A 36 31.08 -24.00 -10.58
C ASN A 36 31.92 -23.85 -9.31
N THR A 37 33.15 -23.40 -9.50
CA THR A 37 34.07 -22.99 -8.44
C THR A 37 33.37 -22.00 -7.51
N ARG A 38 33.11 -22.41 -6.26
CA ARG A 38 32.75 -21.52 -5.16
C ARG A 38 34.04 -20.88 -4.64
N THR A 39 34.28 -19.61 -4.97
CA THR A 39 35.28 -18.81 -4.25
C THR A 39 34.69 -18.41 -2.91
N VAL A 40 35.07 -19.14 -1.86
CA VAL A 40 34.85 -18.73 -0.47
C VAL A 40 35.97 -17.74 -0.14
N ILE A 41 35.64 -16.45 0.03
CA ILE A 41 36.56 -15.49 0.64
C ILE A 41 36.37 -15.62 2.16
N PRO A 42 37.36 -16.12 2.92
CA PRO A 42 37.27 -16.08 4.37
C PRO A 42 37.46 -14.63 4.83
N GLN A 43 36.43 -14.04 5.45
CA GLN A 43 36.62 -12.85 6.28
C GLN A 43 37.36 -13.28 7.54
N ASN A 44 38.66 -12.94 7.60
CA ASN A 44 39.43 -13.05 8.83
C ASN A 44 38.90 -12.04 9.85
N LEU A 45 38.37 -12.57 10.94
CA LEU A 45 38.14 -11.87 12.19
C LEU A 45 39.52 -11.65 12.86
N GLY A 46 39.94 -10.40 13.06
CA GLY A 46 41.08 -10.12 13.95
C GLY A 46 41.80 -8.78 13.77
N SER A 47 41.46 -7.85 14.68
CA SER A 47 42.35 -6.86 15.32
C SER A 47 42.43 -5.42 14.77
N GLN A 48 42.06 -4.51 15.68
CA GLN A 48 42.01 -3.03 15.69
C GLN A 48 43.38 -2.39 15.32
N THR A 49 43.51 -1.17 14.78
CA THR A 49 43.09 0.17 15.29
C THR A 49 43.32 1.24 14.16
N PRO A 50 42.93 2.54 14.29
CA PRO A 50 42.35 3.34 13.21
C PRO A 50 43.28 4.42 12.65
N GLU A 51 43.06 4.86 11.40
CA GLU A 51 43.34 6.23 11.00
C GLU A 51 42.51 6.68 9.78
N ALA A 52 42.30 7.99 9.72
CA ALA A 52 41.23 8.72 9.06
C ALA A 52 41.26 8.79 7.52
N GLY A 53 40.06 8.94 6.95
CA GLY A 53 39.82 9.82 5.81
C GLY A 53 39.39 9.14 4.50
N GLY A 54 38.12 9.32 4.12
CA GLY A 54 37.68 9.14 2.73
C GLY A 54 36.26 8.60 2.57
N THR A 55 35.31 9.51 2.36
CA THR A 55 34.05 9.35 1.60
C THR A 55 33.45 7.94 1.52
N ALA A 56 32.44 7.69 2.36
CA ALA A 56 31.51 6.59 2.20
C ALA A 56 30.70 6.78 0.89
N GLY A 57 31.11 6.09 -0.16
CA GLY A 57 30.26 5.80 -1.30
C GLY A 57 29.33 4.66 -0.91
N THR A 58 28.02 4.90 -1.01
CA THR A 58 26.95 3.94 -0.79
C THR A 58 27.15 2.69 -1.67
N GLU A 59 27.59 1.59 -1.06
CA GLU A 59 27.49 0.26 -1.65
C GLU A 59 26.02 -0.17 -1.54
N ALA A 60 25.30 -0.12 -2.67
CA ALA A 60 23.99 -0.72 -2.80
C ALA A 60 24.11 -2.24 -2.62
N GLU A 61 23.54 -2.78 -1.55
CA GLU A 61 23.48 -4.21 -1.28
C GLU A 61 22.74 -4.95 -2.41
N ASN A 62 23.47 -5.83 -3.12
CA ASN A 62 22.92 -6.72 -4.13
C ASN A 62 21.98 -7.75 -3.49
N THR A 63 20.67 -7.52 -3.60
CA THR A 63 19.68 -8.60 -3.40
C THR A 63 19.83 -9.58 -4.57
N THR A 64 20.19 -10.83 -4.31
CA THR A 64 20.33 -11.85 -5.37
C THR A 64 18.96 -12.21 -5.93
N VAL A 65 18.58 -11.57 -7.04
CA VAL A 65 17.48 -12.02 -7.90
C VAL A 65 17.86 -13.39 -8.47
N VAL A 66 17.00 -14.39 -8.32
CA VAL A 66 17.25 -15.76 -8.82
C VAL A 66 16.31 -16.04 -9.99
N SER A 67 16.88 -16.52 -11.10
CA SER A 67 16.12 -16.99 -12.25
C SER A 67 16.04 -18.51 -12.25
N PHE A 68 14.84 -19.04 -12.45
CA PHE A 68 14.58 -20.45 -12.73
C PHE A 68 14.60 -20.75 -14.24
N VAL A 69 14.40 -19.71 -15.06
CA VAL A 69 14.59 -19.79 -16.52
C VAL A 69 16.10 -19.90 -16.82
N PRO A 70 16.53 -20.86 -17.66
CA PRO A 70 17.96 -21.00 -17.96
C PRO A 70 18.51 -19.78 -18.71
N LEU A 71 19.50 -19.12 -18.10
CA LEU A 71 20.23 -18.00 -18.69
C LEU A 71 21.48 -18.47 -19.43
N TYR A 72 21.83 -17.80 -20.51
CA TYR A 72 23.09 -18.02 -21.22
C TYR A 72 24.23 -17.25 -20.55
N SER A 73 25.48 -17.66 -20.82
CA SER A 73 26.68 -17.08 -20.19
C SER A 73 26.92 -15.61 -20.51
N ASN A 74 26.31 -15.09 -21.58
CA ASN A 74 26.39 -13.68 -21.98
C ASN A 74 25.16 -12.86 -21.57
N GLU A 75 24.30 -13.39 -20.70
CA GLU A 75 23.07 -12.75 -20.23
C GLU A 75 23.20 -12.39 -18.75
N ILE A 76 22.91 -11.12 -18.44
CA ILE A 76 22.89 -10.59 -17.07
C ILE A 76 21.43 -10.44 -16.66
N LEU A 77 21.06 -11.10 -15.56
CA LEU A 77 19.72 -10.99 -14.98
C LEU A 77 19.51 -9.61 -14.35
N LEU A 78 18.39 -8.97 -14.65
CA LEU A 78 18.00 -7.69 -14.06
C LEU A 78 16.85 -7.88 -13.05
N SER A 79 15.75 -8.52 -13.46
CA SER A 79 14.60 -8.79 -12.60
C SER A 79 13.76 -9.97 -13.10
N THR A 80 12.86 -10.46 -12.24
CA THR A 80 11.99 -11.62 -12.50
C THR A 80 10.56 -11.33 -12.06
N LEU A 81 9.59 -11.87 -12.78
CA LEU A 81 8.17 -11.85 -12.46
C LEU A 81 7.62 -13.27 -12.60
N SER A 82 7.02 -13.80 -11.53
CA SER A 82 6.37 -15.11 -11.55
C SER A 82 4.85 -14.94 -11.55
N LEU A 83 4.18 -15.65 -12.46
CA LEU A 83 2.72 -15.72 -12.58
C LEU A 83 2.33 -16.86 -13.53
N ASP A 84 1.09 -17.34 -13.46
CA ASP A 84 0.50 -18.14 -14.54
C ASP A 84 0.24 -17.24 -15.76
N PHE A 85 1.17 -17.26 -16.72
CA PHE A 85 1.13 -16.37 -17.87
C PHE A 85 0.42 -16.99 -19.07
N ASP A 86 0.52 -18.32 -19.22
CA ASP A 86 -0.12 -19.04 -20.32
C ASP A 86 -1.50 -19.64 -19.99
N GLY A 87 -1.92 -19.55 -18.73
CA GLY A 87 -3.24 -19.95 -18.24
C GLY A 87 -3.39 -21.45 -18.00
N ASP A 88 -2.30 -22.16 -17.71
CA ASP A 88 -2.31 -23.60 -17.46
C ASP A 88 -2.33 -24.01 -15.98
N GLY A 89 -2.38 -23.02 -15.08
CA GLY A 89 -2.44 -23.20 -13.64
C GLY A 89 -1.09 -23.43 -12.97
N TYR A 90 0.02 -23.36 -13.69
CA TYR A 90 1.37 -23.36 -13.13
C TYR A 90 2.01 -21.98 -13.18
N ASP A 91 2.86 -21.67 -12.20
CA ASP A 91 3.59 -20.41 -12.17
C ASP A 91 4.74 -20.41 -13.20
N ASP A 92 4.55 -19.64 -14.26
CA ASP A 92 5.59 -19.29 -15.22
C ASP A 92 6.54 -18.23 -14.66
N GLN A 93 7.67 -18.01 -15.33
CA GLN A 93 8.60 -16.95 -14.98
C GLN A 93 9.00 -16.13 -16.20
N ILE A 94 8.75 -14.82 -16.12
CA ILE A 94 9.25 -13.83 -17.07
C ILE A 94 10.49 -13.17 -16.45
N VAL A 95 11.59 -13.13 -17.20
CA VAL A 95 12.85 -12.55 -16.73
C VAL A 95 13.30 -11.43 -17.65
N SER A 96 13.73 -10.33 -17.06
CA SER A 96 14.41 -9.25 -17.78
C SER A 96 15.90 -9.45 -17.71
N ILE A 97 16.56 -9.33 -18.85
CA ILE A 97 17.99 -9.52 -19.00
C ILE A 97 18.59 -8.40 -19.85
N ARG A 98 19.90 -8.25 -19.73
CA ARG A 98 20.72 -7.50 -20.69
C ARG A 98 21.83 -8.39 -21.18
N LYS A 99 22.15 -8.35 -22.47
CA LYS A 99 23.30 -9.08 -22.99
C LYS A 99 24.57 -8.24 -22.88
N VAL A 100 25.73 -8.90 -22.83
CA VAL A 100 27.02 -8.20 -22.78
C VAL A 100 27.29 -7.40 -24.06
N ASP A 101 26.79 -7.87 -25.19
CA ASP A 101 27.00 -7.33 -26.54
C ASP A 101 25.85 -6.45 -27.06
N ASP A 102 24.74 -6.36 -26.32
CA ASP A 102 23.56 -5.59 -26.72
C ASP A 102 23.05 -4.75 -25.53
N PRO A 103 23.04 -3.41 -25.66
CA PRO A 103 22.57 -2.53 -24.59
C PRO A 103 21.06 -2.65 -24.34
N HIS A 104 20.28 -3.16 -25.29
CA HIS A 104 18.84 -3.30 -25.15
C HIS A 104 18.47 -4.36 -24.12
N ILE A 105 17.45 -4.03 -23.33
CA ILE A 105 16.86 -4.97 -22.40
C ILE A 105 16.02 -5.97 -23.18
N ARG A 106 16.00 -7.22 -22.73
CA ARG A 106 15.20 -8.29 -23.32
C ARG A 106 14.36 -8.95 -22.24
N LEU A 107 13.11 -9.27 -22.58
CA LEU A 107 12.23 -10.08 -21.75
C LEU A 107 12.22 -11.50 -22.29
N ILE A 108 12.60 -12.46 -21.46
CA ILE A 108 12.50 -13.89 -21.78
C ILE A 108 11.31 -14.43 -21.00
N ILE A 109 10.37 -15.05 -21.72
CA ILE A 109 9.24 -15.73 -21.13
C ILE A 109 9.63 -17.20 -20.99
N GLY A 110 9.72 -17.69 -19.76
CA GLY A 110 9.96 -19.08 -19.45
C GLY A 110 8.69 -19.74 -18.92
N LEU A 111 8.24 -20.77 -19.62
CA LEU A 111 7.06 -21.55 -19.22
C LEU A 111 7.47 -22.74 -18.37
N TYR A 112 6.72 -23.01 -17.32
CA TYR A 112 6.97 -24.19 -16.50
C TYR A 112 6.42 -25.45 -17.19
N ASP A 113 7.28 -26.45 -17.44
CA ASP A 113 6.84 -27.72 -17.98
C ASP A 113 6.64 -28.75 -16.84
N PRO A 114 5.39 -29.14 -16.52
CA PRO A 114 5.12 -30.08 -15.42
C PRO A 114 5.63 -31.50 -15.69
N PHE A 115 5.83 -31.88 -16.96
CA PHE A 115 6.36 -33.20 -17.31
C PHE A 115 7.87 -33.29 -17.08
N SER A 116 8.62 -32.26 -17.47
CA SER A 116 10.08 -32.22 -17.27
C SER A 116 10.50 -31.56 -15.95
N ARG A 117 9.58 -30.91 -15.23
CA ARG A 117 9.79 -30.17 -13.98
C ARG A 117 10.86 -29.09 -14.10
N GLN A 118 10.87 -28.41 -15.23
CA GLN A 118 11.87 -27.40 -15.56
C GLN A 118 11.21 -26.24 -16.30
N TYR A 119 11.76 -25.03 -16.12
CA TYR A 119 11.38 -23.87 -16.92
C TYR A 119 12.04 -23.95 -18.30
N LYS A 120 11.23 -23.79 -19.35
CA LYS A 120 11.70 -23.75 -20.74
C LYS A 120 11.51 -22.36 -21.31
N ARG A 121 12.55 -21.83 -21.95
CA ARG A 121 12.47 -20.57 -22.70
C ARG A 121 11.47 -20.76 -23.84
N SER A 122 10.40 -19.98 -23.82
CA SER A 122 9.31 -20.06 -24.79
C SER A 122 9.48 -19.00 -25.87
N THR A 123 9.58 -17.73 -25.48
CA THR A 123 9.78 -16.62 -26.42
C THR A 123 10.61 -15.51 -25.79
N THR A 124 11.09 -14.58 -26.63
CA THR A 124 11.92 -13.46 -26.20
C THR A 124 11.48 -12.18 -26.90
N ILE A 125 11.24 -11.14 -26.13
CA ILE A 125 10.98 -9.78 -26.63
C ILE A 125 12.27 -8.98 -26.50
N THR A 126 12.69 -8.34 -27.58
CA THR A 126 13.75 -7.31 -27.53
C THR A 126 13.05 -5.96 -27.40
N THR A 127 13.42 -5.19 -26.38
CA THR A 127 12.82 -3.88 -26.10
C THR A 127 13.63 -2.77 -26.78
N GLU A 128 13.04 -1.58 -26.87
CA GLU A 128 13.71 -0.36 -27.34
C GLU A 128 14.40 0.41 -26.19
N ILE A 129 14.40 -0.17 -24.98
CA ILE A 129 14.85 0.48 -23.74
C ILE A 129 16.23 -0.03 -23.37
N ILE A 130 17.14 0.90 -23.08
CA ILE A 130 18.53 0.61 -22.72
C ILE A 130 18.78 0.88 -21.23
N GLN A 131 18.12 1.87 -20.68
CA GLN A 131 18.32 2.33 -19.32
C GLN A 131 17.63 1.37 -18.33
N THR A 132 18.42 0.52 -17.68
CA THR A 132 17.92 -0.47 -16.70
C THR A 132 17.19 0.16 -15.53
N ARG A 133 17.59 1.37 -15.11
CA ARG A 133 16.95 2.10 -14.01
C ARG A 133 15.52 2.54 -14.31
N THR A 134 15.18 2.71 -15.59
CA THR A 134 13.86 3.16 -16.02
C THR A 134 13.03 2.03 -16.61
N PHE A 135 13.58 0.82 -16.72
CA PHE A 135 12.86 -0.29 -17.27
C PHE A 135 11.99 -0.94 -16.19
N SER A 136 10.71 -1.09 -16.48
CA SER A 136 9.77 -1.84 -15.65
C SER A 136 8.90 -2.73 -16.52
N PHE A 137 8.46 -3.85 -15.97
CA PHE A 137 7.47 -4.69 -16.61
C PHE A 137 6.56 -5.35 -15.57
N THR A 138 5.31 -5.57 -15.95
CA THR A 138 4.27 -6.15 -15.11
C THR A 138 3.30 -6.97 -15.98
N ALA A 139 2.40 -7.71 -15.33
CA ALA A 139 1.33 -8.42 -16.00
C ALA A 139 0.00 -8.12 -15.28
N MET A 140 -1.05 -7.85 -16.06
CA MET A 140 -2.42 -7.67 -15.55
C MET A 140 -3.45 -8.04 -16.63
N ASP A 141 -4.66 -8.45 -16.24
CA ASP A 141 -5.77 -8.54 -17.20
C ASP A 141 -6.23 -7.14 -17.60
N LEU A 142 -5.81 -6.72 -18.79
CA LEU A 142 -6.09 -5.40 -19.32
C LEU A 142 -7.42 -5.32 -20.08
N ILE A 143 -7.85 -6.41 -20.71
CA ILE A 143 -8.98 -6.44 -21.64
C ILE A 143 -10.24 -7.08 -21.03
N GLY A 144 -10.17 -7.51 -19.78
CA GLY A 144 -11.29 -8.09 -19.04
C GLY A 144 -11.61 -9.52 -19.44
N ASN A 145 -10.64 -10.28 -19.94
CA ASN A 145 -10.83 -11.67 -20.39
C ASN A 145 -10.20 -12.73 -19.49
N HIS A 146 -9.80 -12.34 -18.28
CA HIS A 146 -9.08 -13.13 -17.28
C HIS A 146 -7.67 -13.57 -17.71
N LYS A 147 -7.15 -13.05 -18.84
CA LYS A 147 -5.80 -13.36 -19.31
C LYS A 147 -4.85 -12.22 -18.99
N GLN A 148 -3.69 -12.59 -18.46
CA GLN A 148 -2.64 -11.65 -18.10
C GLN A 148 -1.98 -11.09 -19.37
N SER A 149 -2.04 -9.77 -19.55
CA SER A 149 -1.30 -9.05 -20.59
C SER A 149 0.04 -8.60 -20.03
N LEU A 150 1.13 -8.86 -20.74
CA LEU A 150 2.47 -8.39 -20.38
C LEU A 150 2.63 -6.94 -20.82
N ILE A 151 2.95 -6.06 -19.88
CA ILE A 151 3.19 -4.64 -20.12
C ILE A 151 4.63 -4.35 -19.75
N TYR A 152 5.38 -3.69 -20.63
CA TYR A 152 6.64 -3.08 -20.26
C TYR A 152 6.63 -1.58 -20.51
N THR A 153 7.37 -0.87 -19.68
CA THR A 153 7.55 0.58 -19.76
C THR A 153 9.00 0.98 -19.55
N GLY A 154 9.36 2.16 -20.06
CA GLY A 154 10.61 2.84 -19.75
C GLY A 154 10.85 3.99 -20.72
N TYR A 155 12.09 4.44 -20.81
CA TYR A 155 12.48 5.49 -21.75
C TYR A 155 13.38 4.91 -22.84
N ASP A 156 13.25 5.46 -24.05
CA ASP A 156 14.16 5.18 -25.14
C ASP A 156 15.46 6.01 -25.04
N GLU A 157 16.31 5.93 -26.05
CA GLU A 157 17.55 6.72 -26.16
C GLU A 157 17.30 8.23 -26.23
N ASP A 158 16.16 8.64 -26.79
CA ASP A 158 15.77 10.04 -26.98
C ASP A 158 15.08 10.63 -25.72
N GLY A 159 14.85 9.82 -24.68
CA GLY A 159 14.15 10.21 -23.47
C GLY A 159 12.63 10.22 -23.59
N ASN A 160 12.06 9.64 -24.65
CA ASN A 160 10.62 9.47 -24.78
C ASN A 160 10.15 8.28 -23.94
N SER A 161 9.01 8.44 -23.27
CA SER A 161 8.31 7.34 -22.62
C SER A 161 7.82 6.34 -23.65
N VAL A 162 8.08 5.06 -23.39
CA VAL A 162 7.66 3.92 -24.21
C VAL A 162 6.86 2.97 -23.34
N MET A 163 5.69 2.55 -23.81
CA MET A 163 4.90 1.47 -23.23
C MET A 163 4.47 0.50 -24.32
N LYS A 164 4.76 -0.79 -24.14
CA LYS A 164 4.23 -1.84 -25.02
C LYS A 164 3.45 -2.88 -24.23
N ILE A 165 2.40 -3.38 -24.87
CA ILE A 165 1.45 -4.31 -24.28
C ILE A 165 1.33 -5.52 -25.19
N TYR A 166 1.62 -6.70 -24.63
CA TYR A 166 1.55 -7.98 -25.32
C TYR A 166 0.49 -8.86 -24.68
N LEU A 167 -0.37 -9.44 -25.52
CA LEU A 167 -1.36 -10.41 -25.09
C LEU A 167 -0.87 -11.82 -25.45
N PRO A 168 -0.83 -12.75 -24.49
CA PRO A 168 -0.49 -14.14 -24.76
C PRO A 168 -1.61 -14.86 -25.50
N GLU A 169 -1.22 -15.62 -26.53
CA GLU A 169 -2.08 -16.56 -27.24
C GLU A 169 -1.40 -17.93 -27.27
N LYS A 170 -2.10 -18.95 -26.75
CA LYS A 170 -1.60 -20.32 -26.70
C LYS A 170 -2.20 -21.10 -27.86
N ASN A 171 -1.34 -21.56 -28.77
CA ASN A 171 -1.70 -22.40 -29.90
C ASN A 171 -0.92 -23.72 -29.83
N ASN A 172 -1.62 -24.84 -29.57
CA ASN A 172 -1.03 -26.20 -29.55
C ASN A 172 0.29 -26.29 -28.76
N ASN A 173 0.31 -25.84 -27.50
CA ASN A 173 1.48 -25.79 -26.61
C ASN A 173 2.59 -24.80 -27.00
N THR A 174 2.38 -23.96 -28.01
CA THR A 174 3.27 -22.84 -28.34
C THR A 174 2.62 -21.54 -27.88
N LEU A 175 3.34 -20.75 -27.10
CA LEU A 175 2.91 -19.42 -26.69
C LEU A 175 3.38 -18.40 -27.74
N SER A 176 2.43 -17.70 -28.37
CA SER A 176 2.68 -16.50 -29.15
C SER A 176 2.30 -15.25 -28.38
N LEU A 177 3.00 -14.15 -28.65
CA LEU A 177 2.73 -12.84 -28.05
C LEU A 177 2.26 -11.89 -29.13
N HIS A 178 1.05 -11.38 -28.97
CA HIS A 178 0.46 -10.41 -29.88
C HIS A 178 0.65 -9.01 -29.31
N LEU A 179 1.35 -8.15 -30.05
CA LEU A 179 1.49 -6.75 -29.69
C LEU A 179 0.14 -6.06 -29.87
N ILE A 180 -0.52 -5.72 -28.77
CA ILE A 180 -1.85 -5.11 -28.75
C ILE A 180 -1.81 -3.62 -28.44
N GLY A 181 -0.71 -3.11 -27.87
CA GLY A 181 -0.50 -1.69 -27.61
C GLY A 181 0.96 -1.32 -27.83
N ASP A 182 1.19 -0.26 -28.61
CA ASP A 182 2.52 0.29 -28.89
C ASP A 182 2.42 1.81 -28.77
N PHE A 183 2.94 2.34 -27.65
CA PHE A 183 2.79 3.73 -27.28
C PHE A 183 4.16 4.34 -27.05
N LYS A 184 4.37 5.53 -27.62
CA LYS A 184 5.58 6.32 -27.45
C LYS A 184 5.20 7.79 -27.36
N SER A 185 5.80 8.52 -26.42
CA SER A 185 5.50 9.93 -26.20
C SER A 185 6.63 10.64 -25.47
N ASP A 186 6.77 11.95 -25.72
CA ASP A 186 7.68 12.82 -24.95
C ASP A 186 7.12 13.18 -23.57
N GLY A 187 5.88 12.76 -23.27
CA GLY A 187 5.23 12.90 -21.97
C GLY A 187 4.88 11.55 -21.34
N LEU A 188 3.88 11.56 -20.47
CA LEU A 188 3.47 10.38 -19.69
C LEU A 188 2.62 9.40 -20.49
N ILE A 189 2.76 8.12 -20.15
CA ILE A 189 1.89 7.03 -20.63
C ILE A 189 1.47 6.20 -19.42
N PHE A 190 0.18 5.99 -19.22
CA PHE A 190 -0.33 5.14 -18.14
C PHE A 190 -1.63 4.42 -18.51
N ILE A 191 -1.92 3.37 -17.77
CA ILE A 191 -3.16 2.58 -17.88
C ILE A 191 -4.12 3.05 -16.79
N GLN A 192 -5.35 3.40 -17.14
CA GLN A 192 -6.38 3.72 -16.16
C GLN A 192 -7.18 2.45 -15.83
N GLN A 193 -6.98 1.91 -14.63
CA GLN A 193 -7.81 0.82 -14.14
C GLN A 193 -9.24 1.30 -13.86
N LEU A 194 -10.22 0.49 -14.24
CA LEU A 194 -11.64 0.75 -14.03
C LEU A 194 -12.20 -0.34 -13.11
N ASP A 195 -13.13 0.02 -12.24
CA ASP A 195 -13.74 -0.97 -11.35
C ASP A 195 -14.46 -2.07 -12.17
N ARG A 196 -14.21 -3.34 -11.82
CA ARG A 196 -14.90 -4.51 -12.36
C ARG A 196 -15.91 -5.02 -11.33
N PHE A 197 -17.09 -5.43 -11.79
CA PHE A 197 -18.17 -5.87 -10.90
C PHE A 197 -17.94 -7.27 -10.33
N ASP A 198 -18.55 -7.60 -9.18
CA ASP A 198 -18.46 -8.92 -8.50
C ASP A 198 -18.72 -10.14 -9.42
N THR A 199 -19.50 -9.97 -10.51
CA THR A 199 -19.77 -11.03 -11.49
C THR A 199 -18.58 -11.37 -12.39
N TYR A 200 -17.67 -10.41 -12.59
CA TYR A 200 -16.39 -10.64 -13.26
C TYR A 200 -15.44 -11.43 -12.34
N GLU A 201 -15.34 -11.04 -11.06
CA GLU A 201 -14.49 -11.73 -10.06
C GLU A 201 -14.85 -13.20 -9.88
N SER A 202 -16.14 -13.53 -10.05
CA SER A 202 -16.63 -14.91 -10.02
C SER A 202 -16.32 -15.71 -11.31
N GLN A 203 -15.46 -15.19 -12.20
CA GLN A 203 -15.06 -15.73 -13.51
C GLN A 203 -16.23 -16.01 -14.50
N GLY A 204 -17.42 -15.49 -14.22
CA GLY A 204 -18.63 -15.75 -15.01
C GLY A 204 -18.89 -14.76 -16.14
N ALA A 205 -18.28 -13.56 -16.09
CA ALA A 205 -18.48 -12.49 -17.04
C ALA A 205 -17.14 -11.88 -17.53
N LEU A 206 -17.16 -11.27 -18.72
CA LEU A 206 -16.07 -10.44 -19.21
C LEU A 206 -16.10 -9.08 -18.50
N GLY A 207 -14.91 -8.56 -18.20
CA GLY A 207 -14.70 -7.28 -17.52
C GLY A 207 -14.61 -6.12 -18.50
N VAL A 208 -14.65 -4.90 -17.97
CA VAL A 208 -14.35 -3.70 -18.77
C VAL A 208 -12.84 -3.67 -19.08
N SER A 209 -12.52 -3.28 -20.32
CA SER A 209 -11.13 -3.06 -20.73
C SER A 209 -10.61 -1.72 -20.19
N PHE A 210 -9.36 -1.69 -19.76
CA PHE A 210 -8.73 -0.50 -19.22
C PHE A 210 -8.20 0.40 -20.34
N PRO A 211 -8.55 1.69 -20.39
CA PRO A 211 -8.00 2.59 -21.39
C PRO A 211 -6.55 2.97 -21.08
N VAL A 212 -5.78 3.22 -22.13
CA VAL A 212 -4.41 3.75 -22.04
C VAL A 212 -4.44 5.24 -22.38
N TRP A 213 -3.81 6.06 -21.54
CA TRP A 213 -3.68 7.49 -21.75
C TRP A 213 -2.26 7.83 -22.15
N VAL A 214 -2.13 8.61 -23.23
CA VAL A 214 -0.86 9.09 -23.76
C VAL A 214 -0.90 10.62 -23.78
N TYR A 215 0.08 11.25 -23.17
CA TYR A 215 0.24 12.71 -23.13
C TYR A 215 1.47 13.11 -23.93
N SER A 216 1.31 14.05 -24.84
CA SER A 216 2.40 14.55 -25.71
C SER A 216 2.42 16.07 -25.74
N SER A 217 3.59 16.65 -26.02
CA SER A 217 3.68 18.09 -26.26
C SER A 217 2.98 18.47 -27.55
N ALA A 218 2.17 19.52 -27.53
CA ALA A 218 1.54 20.03 -28.74
C ALA A 218 2.57 20.79 -29.57
N VAL A 219 2.93 20.27 -30.74
CA VAL A 219 3.81 20.97 -31.68
C VAL A 219 3.07 22.21 -32.21
N SER A 220 3.49 23.41 -31.78
CA SER A 220 3.06 24.66 -32.42
C SER A 220 3.97 24.97 -33.61
N GLN A 221 3.40 25.57 -34.66
CA GLN A 221 4.13 26.00 -35.85
C GLN A 221 5.27 27.00 -35.54
N ASN A 222 5.37 27.51 -34.30
CA ASN A 222 6.37 28.50 -33.85
C ASN A 222 7.33 27.97 -32.76
N GLY A 223 7.45 26.66 -32.55
CA GLY A 223 8.56 26.05 -31.78
C GLY A 223 8.54 26.23 -30.25
N THR A 224 7.57 26.95 -29.69
CA THR A 224 7.33 27.03 -28.24
C THR A 224 5.83 27.04 -27.98
N SER A 225 5.32 25.95 -27.43
CA SER A 225 3.96 25.86 -26.88
C SER A 225 4.01 24.94 -25.68
N THR A 226 3.47 25.41 -24.56
CA THR A 226 3.25 24.63 -23.33
C THR A 226 1.97 23.80 -23.41
N ASP A 227 1.25 23.87 -24.53
CA ASP A 227 0.03 23.09 -24.72
C ASP A 227 0.37 21.61 -24.81
N GLN A 228 -0.49 20.78 -24.25
CA GLN A 228 -0.35 19.33 -24.32
C GLN A 228 -1.52 18.72 -25.06
N VAL A 229 -1.27 17.57 -25.67
CA VAL A 229 -2.29 16.74 -26.32
C VAL A 229 -2.43 15.48 -25.48
N GLN A 230 -3.64 15.27 -24.96
CA GLN A 230 -4.03 14.07 -24.25
C GLN A 230 -4.80 13.17 -25.23
N THR A 231 -4.32 11.94 -25.40
CA THR A 231 -4.90 10.96 -26.31
C THR A 231 -5.31 9.70 -25.54
N LYS A 232 -6.60 9.38 -25.58
CA LYS A 232 -7.19 8.16 -25.01
C LYS A 232 -7.14 7.05 -26.04
N TYR A 233 -6.65 5.89 -25.63
CA TYR A 233 -6.72 4.65 -26.39
C TYR A 233 -7.63 3.64 -25.68
N VAL A 234 -8.48 2.98 -26.46
CA VAL A 234 -9.41 1.95 -25.96
C VAL A 234 -9.18 0.65 -26.71
N TRP A 235 -9.44 -0.46 -26.03
CA TRP A 235 -9.36 -1.78 -26.64
C TRP A 235 -10.42 -1.93 -27.74
N ASP A 236 -9.99 -2.41 -28.91
CA ASP A 236 -10.88 -2.79 -30.01
C ASP A 236 -10.74 -4.30 -30.25
N SER A 237 -11.78 -5.05 -29.88
CA SER A 237 -11.81 -6.50 -30.00
C SER A 237 -11.87 -6.99 -31.46
N ALA A 238 -12.38 -6.18 -32.39
CA ALA A 238 -12.45 -6.53 -33.80
C ALA A 238 -11.10 -6.36 -34.50
N GLN A 239 -10.34 -5.33 -34.12
CA GLN A 239 -8.98 -5.10 -34.63
C GLN A 239 -7.89 -5.79 -33.82
N TYR A 240 -8.27 -6.37 -32.67
CA TYR A 240 -7.38 -7.04 -31.73
C TYR A 240 -6.21 -6.15 -31.29
N LYS A 241 -6.49 -4.86 -31.07
CA LYS A 241 -5.49 -3.85 -30.66
C LYS A 241 -6.14 -2.65 -29.98
N TYR A 242 -5.34 -1.88 -29.26
CA TYR A 242 -5.73 -0.57 -28.78
C TYR A 242 -5.80 0.42 -29.95
N ARG A 243 -6.92 1.15 -30.03
CA ARG A 243 -7.10 2.22 -31.01
C ARG A 243 -7.34 3.56 -30.33
N LYS A 244 -6.92 4.62 -31.01
CA LYS A 244 -7.22 6.00 -30.62
C LYS A 244 -8.74 6.19 -30.57
N ASP A 245 -9.22 6.74 -29.46
CA ASP A 245 -10.63 7.02 -29.20
C ASP A 245 -10.90 8.51 -29.20
N THR A 246 -10.29 9.23 -28.26
CA THR A 246 -10.46 10.66 -28.08
C THR A 246 -9.10 11.34 -28.01
N GLU A 247 -9.00 12.54 -28.57
CA GLU A 247 -7.84 13.42 -28.42
C GLU A 247 -8.33 14.79 -27.99
N THR A 248 -7.70 15.35 -26.96
CA THR A 248 -8.09 16.64 -26.40
C THR A 248 -6.83 17.46 -26.16
N ARG A 249 -6.84 18.70 -26.65
CA ARG A 249 -5.80 19.67 -26.33
C ARG A 249 -6.07 20.19 -24.93
N VAL A 250 -5.11 20.02 -24.04
CA VAL A 250 -5.17 20.49 -22.66
C VAL A 250 -4.46 21.83 -22.60
N THR A 251 -5.26 22.91 -22.50
CA THR A 251 -4.77 24.26 -22.21
C THR A 251 -4.85 24.47 -20.70
N GLU A 252 -3.73 24.31 -19.99
CA GLU A 252 -3.41 24.75 -18.60
C GLU A 252 -4.51 24.72 -17.51
N LYS A 253 -5.51 23.82 -17.59
CA LYS A 253 -6.58 23.74 -16.57
C LYS A 253 -6.96 22.34 -16.11
N ASN A 254 -5.99 21.43 -15.96
CA ASN A 254 -6.21 20.17 -15.23
C ASN A 254 -5.03 19.85 -14.29
N VAL A 255 -5.28 20.02 -12.99
CA VAL A 255 -4.36 19.91 -11.84
C VAL A 255 -3.75 18.51 -11.65
N ILE A 256 -4.34 17.48 -12.27
CA ILE A 256 -4.02 16.06 -12.07
C ILE A 256 -2.62 15.68 -12.63
N GLN A 257 -2.16 16.34 -13.69
CA GLN A 257 -0.90 15.99 -14.36
C GLN A 257 0.33 16.68 -13.75
N ALA A 258 0.15 17.87 -13.17
CA ALA A 258 1.18 18.51 -12.37
C ALA A 258 1.48 17.68 -11.11
N GLU A 259 0.48 16.98 -10.56
CA GLU A 259 0.62 16.14 -9.38
C GLU A 259 1.35 14.83 -9.71
N LEU A 260 0.96 14.10 -10.76
CA LEU A 260 1.64 12.85 -11.16
C LEU A 260 3.10 13.06 -11.60
N ASN A 261 3.38 14.12 -12.37
CA ASN A 261 4.74 14.45 -12.79
C ASN A 261 5.64 14.90 -11.62
N LYS A 262 5.06 15.49 -10.57
CA LYS A 262 5.79 15.78 -9.32
C LYS A 262 6.09 14.50 -8.57
N ILE A 263 5.09 13.63 -8.38
CA ILE A 263 5.25 12.33 -7.70
C ILE A 263 6.33 11.46 -8.35
N LEU A 264 6.47 11.54 -9.67
CA LEU A 264 7.42 10.74 -10.47
C LEU A 264 8.69 11.52 -10.86
N ASP A 265 8.99 12.65 -10.23
CA ASP A 265 10.23 13.44 -10.48
C ASP A 265 11.52 12.67 -10.11
N GLY A 266 11.39 11.50 -9.49
CA GLY A 266 12.46 10.55 -9.21
C GLY A 266 13.17 10.81 -7.89
N THR A 267 12.69 11.75 -7.07
CA THR A 267 13.23 11.98 -5.73
C THR A 267 12.51 11.13 -4.68
N GLU A 268 13.26 10.65 -3.68
CA GLU A 268 12.73 9.86 -2.56
C GLU A 268 11.67 10.65 -1.78
N GLU A 269 11.90 11.95 -1.57
CA GLU A 269 11.01 12.83 -0.81
C GLU A 269 9.62 12.96 -1.46
N THR A 270 9.53 13.17 -2.77
CA THR A 270 8.22 13.34 -3.41
C THR A 270 7.42 12.04 -3.45
N LEU A 271 8.09 10.89 -3.57
CA LEU A 271 7.46 9.57 -3.47
C LEU A 271 7.01 9.25 -2.04
N GLU A 272 7.81 9.59 -1.03
CA GLU A 272 7.43 9.47 0.38
C GLU A 272 6.17 10.27 0.69
N GLN A 273 6.14 11.55 0.30
CA GLN A 273 4.96 12.40 0.49
C GLN A 273 3.75 11.86 -0.27
N HIS A 274 3.94 11.27 -1.44
CA HIS A 274 2.85 10.64 -2.18
C HIS A 274 2.29 9.40 -1.48
N LEU A 275 3.16 8.55 -0.92
CA LEU A 275 2.72 7.36 -0.19
C LEU A 275 2.07 7.71 1.15
N SER A 276 2.33 8.89 1.71
CA SER A 276 1.74 9.34 2.97
C SER A 276 0.22 9.13 3.01
N GLY A 277 -0.24 8.51 4.09
CA GLY A 277 -1.65 8.20 4.35
C GLY A 277 -1.99 6.71 4.36
N LEU A 278 -3.29 6.42 4.44
CA LEU A 278 -3.83 5.07 4.58
C LEU A 278 -4.16 4.44 3.22
N TRP A 279 -3.73 3.19 3.06
CA TRP A 279 -3.95 2.36 1.88
C TRP A 279 -4.63 1.06 2.28
N TYR A 280 -5.71 0.68 1.59
CA TYR A 280 -6.45 -0.56 1.89
C TYR A 280 -6.19 -1.63 0.84
N LYS A 281 -6.01 -2.86 1.30
CA LYS A 281 -5.81 -4.02 0.44
C LYS A 281 -7.08 -4.32 -0.35
N THR A 282 -7.00 -4.42 -1.67
CA THR A 282 -8.16 -4.59 -2.56
C THR A 282 -8.47 -6.05 -2.88
N ASP A 283 -7.54 -6.96 -2.67
CA ASP A 283 -7.64 -8.41 -2.90
C ASP A 283 -7.90 -9.22 -1.61
N ALA A 284 -8.27 -8.56 -0.51
CA ALA A 284 -8.60 -9.22 0.75
C ALA A 284 -10.06 -9.73 0.79
N PRO A 285 -10.35 -10.87 1.46
CA PRO A 285 -11.72 -11.32 1.71
C PRO A 285 -12.56 -10.24 2.42
N LYS A 286 -13.87 -10.16 2.12
CA LYS A 286 -14.79 -9.10 2.62
C LYS A 286 -14.82 -8.93 4.16
N ASP A 287 -14.39 -9.94 4.93
CA ASP A 287 -14.33 -9.92 6.40
C ASP A 287 -12.91 -9.71 6.97
N SER A 288 -11.90 -9.47 6.11
CA SER A 288 -10.50 -9.27 6.50
C SER A 288 -10.04 -7.87 6.12
N ILE A 289 -10.15 -6.93 7.06
CA ILE A 289 -9.64 -5.57 6.85
C ILE A 289 -8.11 -5.62 6.95
N ARG A 290 -7.43 -5.27 5.86
CA ARG A 290 -5.99 -5.01 5.89
C ARG A 290 -5.66 -3.67 5.28
N GLY A 291 -4.81 -2.92 5.98
CA GLY A 291 -4.35 -1.61 5.54
C GLY A 291 -2.89 -1.40 5.87
N ILE A 292 -2.29 -0.45 5.16
CA ILE A 292 -0.94 0.04 5.44
C ILE A 292 -1.03 1.56 5.53
N PHE A 293 -0.51 2.11 6.63
CA PHE A 293 -0.35 3.54 6.81
C PHE A 293 1.12 3.89 6.68
N PHE A 294 1.44 4.79 5.76
CA PHE A 294 2.78 5.34 5.62
C PHE A 294 2.80 6.72 6.26
N ASP A 295 3.72 6.94 7.21
CA ASP A 295 3.98 8.24 7.83
C ASP A 295 5.46 8.59 7.70
N PRO A 296 5.88 9.23 6.60
CA PRO A 296 7.26 9.68 6.42
C PRO A 296 7.67 10.74 7.45
N GLN A 297 6.74 11.52 8.01
CA GLN A 297 7.05 12.60 8.96
C GLN A 297 7.45 12.03 10.32
N SER A 298 6.72 11.02 10.78
CA SER A 298 7.05 10.28 12.01
C SER A 298 8.06 9.15 11.76
N GLN A 299 8.44 8.91 10.50
CA GLN A 299 9.26 7.78 10.05
C GLN A 299 8.66 6.44 10.50
N GLU A 300 7.37 6.24 10.24
CA GLU A 300 6.65 5.02 10.61
C GLU A 300 5.93 4.38 9.42
N VAL A 301 5.87 3.04 9.46
CA VAL A 301 4.99 2.23 8.61
C VAL A 301 4.17 1.33 9.52
N ILE A 302 2.85 1.45 9.41
CA ILE A 302 1.91 0.73 10.26
C ILE A 302 1.13 -0.27 9.40
N PHE A 303 1.25 -1.56 9.73
CA PHE A 303 0.42 -2.61 9.14
C PHE A 303 -0.79 -2.82 10.04
N GLN A 304 -1.99 -2.72 9.46
CA GLN A 304 -3.24 -2.98 10.13
C GLN A 304 -3.84 -4.28 9.60
N GLY A 305 -4.17 -5.19 10.50
CA GLY A 305 -4.99 -6.37 10.25
C GLY A 305 -6.24 -6.36 11.13
N THR A 306 -7.12 -7.33 10.94
CA THR A 306 -8.39 -7.43 11.68
C THR A 306 -8.22 -7.48 13.20
N GLU A 307 -7.17 -8.13 13.68
CA GLU A 307 -6.94 -8.37 15.12
C GLU A 307 -5.58 -7.87 15.61
N SER A 308 -4.74 -7.34 14.72
CA SER A 308 -3.37 -6.95 15.03
C SER A 308 -2.97 -5.66 14.33
N GLN A 309 -2.11 -4.89 14.98
CA GLN A 309 -1.45 -3.72 14.42
C GLN A 309 0.04 -3.87 14.68
N GLU A 310 0.84 -3.74 13.63
CA GLU A 310 2.31 -3.76 13.73
C GLU A 310 2.86 -2.40 13.32
N VAL A 311 3.73 -1.85 14.14
CA VAL A 311 4.41 -0.57 13.88
C VAL A 311 5.88 -0.83 13.60
N TYR A 312 6.36 -0.28 12.50
CA TYR A 312 7.75 -0.33 12.08
C TYR A 312 8.29 1.09 11.95
N THR A 313 9.52 1.31 12.41
CA THR A 313 10.30 2.53 12.13
C THR A 313 10.89 2.45 10.72
N TRP A 314 10.56 3.42 9.88
CA TRP A 314 11.10 3.64 8.55
C TRP A 314 12.55 4.11 8.65
N LEU A 315 13.50 3.29 8.21
CA LEU A 315 14.93 3.60 8.28
C LEU A 315 15.45 4.32 7.04
N SER A 316 15.06 3.82 5.88
CA SER A 316 15.50 4.35 4.60
C SER A 316 14.50 4.03 3.50
N SER A 317 14.53 4.87 2.48
CA SER A 317 13.82 4.65 1.24
C SER A 317 14.79 4.76 0.06
N THR A 318 14.44 4.16 -1.06
CA THR A 318 15.16 4.34 -2.31
C THR A 318 14.17 4.42 -3.46
N ALA A 319 14.20 5.54 -4.17
CA ALA A 319 13.34 5.79 -5.32
C ALA A 319 13.66 4.84 -6.47
N ARG A 320 12.63 4.47 -7.22
CA ARG A 320 12.72 3.61 -8.40
C ARG A 320 11.63 3.99 -9.40
N HIS A 321 11.78 3.53 -10.64
CA HIS A 321 11.06 4.07 -11.80
C HIS A 321 9.54 4.20 -11.63
N ASN A 322 8.91 3.25 -10.95
CA ASN A 322 7.49 3.23 -10.69
C ASN A 322 7.20 2.96 -9.21
N GLY A 323 7.96 3.51 -8.27
CA GLY A 323 7.69 3.31 -6.85
C GLY A 323 8.90 3.51 -5.96
N MET A 324 8.91 2.85 -4.81
CA MET A 324 9.91 3.08 -3.77
C MET A 324 10.17 1.83 -2.95
N TYR A 325 11.44 1.57 -2.68
CA TYR A 325 11.85 0.49 -1.78
C TYR A 325 12.02 1.08 -0.39
N ILE A 326 11.43 0.45 0.63
CA ILE A 326 11.47 0.95 2.01
C ILE A 326 12.09 -0.13 2.88
N THR A 327 13.05 0.25 3.72
CA THR A 327 13.57 -0.61 4.79
C THR A 327 13.05 -0.12 6.11
N ALA A 328 12.40 -0.99 6.87
CA ALA A 328 11.82 -0.66 8.17
C ALA A 328 12.19 -1.72 9.22
N ILE A 329 12.29 -1.30 10.49
CA ILE A 329 12.53 -2.20 11.62
C ILE A 329 11.34 -2.17 12.56
N ASN A 330 10.98 -3.31 13.13
CA ASN A 330 9.87 -3.37 14.07
C ASN A 330 10.20 -2.55 15.33
N SER A 331 9.28 -1.66 15.74
CA SER A 331 9.53 -0.74 16.86
C SER A 331 9.63 -1.43 18.23
N LEU A 332 9.15 -2.68 18.34
CA LEU A 332 9.24 -3.49 19.57
C LEU A 332 10.41 -4.47 19.54
N ILE A 333 10.80 -4.95 18.35
CA ILE A 333 11.82 -5.97 18.17
C ILE A 333 12.78 -5.56 17.05
N ASN A 334 13.86 -4.86 17.39
CA ASN A 334 14.83 -4.32 16.44
C ASN A 334 15.53 -5.37 15.55
N SER A 335 15.48 -6.66 15.90
CA SER A 335 16.01 -7.75 15.07
C SER A 335 15.08 -8.14 13.92
N ILE A 336 13.84 -7.63 13.88
CA ILE A 336 12.89 -7.87 12.79
C ILE A 336 12.98 -6.69 11.83
N THR A 337 13.68 -6.93 10.72
CA THR A 337 13.74 -6.02 9.58
C THR A 337 12.73 -6.44 8.53
N ARG A 338 11.92 -5.49 8.05
CA ARG A 338 10.98 -5.67 6.96
C ARG A 338 11.40 -4.81 5.78
N ARG A 339 11.60 -5.43 4.62
CA ARG A 339 11.86 -4.71 3.36
C ARG A 339 10.59 -4.70 2.53
N ILE A 340 10.11 -3.50 2.22
CA ILE A 340 8.82 -3.25 1.59
C ILE A 340 9.07 -2.74 0.18
N ASP A 341 8.62 -3.51 -0.79
CA ASP A 341 8.63 -3.17 -2.19
C ASP A 341 7.27 -2.53 -2.54
N VAL A 342 7.21 -1.19 -2.61
CA VAL A 342 6.08 -0.42 -3.14
C VAL A 342 6.23 -0.11 -4.64
N SER A 343 5.27 -0.58 -5.45
CA SER A 343 5.13 -0.24 -6.87
C SER A 343 3.87 0.58 -7.12
N LEU A 344 4.01 1.80 -7.65
CA LEU A 344 2.93 2.65 -8.14
C LEU A 344 2.29 2.06 -9.39
N ILE A 345 0.97 1.92 -9.34
CA ILE A 345 0.13 1.46 -10.45
C ILE A 345 -0.69 2.62 -11.01
N SER A 346 -1.21 3.50 -10.15
CA SER A 346 -1.89 4.76 -10.50
C SER A 346 -1.64 5.83 -9.42
N THR A 347 -2.30 7.00 -9.50
CA THR A 347 -2.30 8.02 -8.42
C THR A 347 -2.82 7.51 -7.08
N ASP A 348 -3.66 6.49 -7.11
CA ASP A 348 -4.42 6.02 -5.96
C ASP A 348 -4.30 4.52 -5.78
N GLU A 349 -3.39 3.85 -6.49
CA GLU A 349 -3.20 2.41 -6.42
C GLU A 349 -1.73 2.04 -6.43
N ILE A 350 -1.36 1.19 -5.47
CA ILE A 350 -0.01 0.65 -5.32
C ILE A 350 -0.06 -0.87 -5.16
N LYS A 351 1.01 -1.54 -5.54
CA LYS A 351 1.28 -2.93 -5.23
C LYS A 351 2.36 -3.00 -4.15
N ILE A 352 2.14 -3.85 -3.15
CA ILE A 352 3.07 -4.09 -2.06
C ILE A 352 3.62 -5.50 -2.17
N THR A 353 4.92 -5.65 -1.94
CA THR A 353 5.58 -6.95 -1.80
C THR A 353 6.59 -6.90 -0.65
N ILE A 354 6.49 -7.81 0.29
CA ILE A 354 7.34 -7.89 1.47
C ILE A 354 8.47 -8.88 1.20
N ARG A 355 9.70 -8.45 1.45
CA ARG A 355 10.91 -9.29 1.38
C ARG A 355 11.54 -9.37 2.77
N ASP A 356 10.97 -10.22 3.63
CA ASP A 356 11.50 -10.40 4.99
C ASP A 356 12.85 -11.14 4.96
N ASP A 357 13.73 -10.83 5.92
CA ASP A 357 15.11 -11.35 6.02
C ASP A 357 15.27 -12.48 7.06
N ILE A 358 14.17 -13.12 7.44
CA ILE A 358 14.20 -14.16 8.48
C ILE A 358 14.11 -15.53 7.80
N GLY A 359 15.09 -16.40 8.06
CA GLY A 359 15.13 -17.81 7.62
C GLY A 359 14.01 -18.70 8.19
N MET A 360 12.89 -18.11 8.61
CA MET A 360 11.61 -18.76 8.87
C MET A 360 10.59 -18.23 7.88
N THR A 361 9.99 -19.11 7.11
CA THR A 361 8.83 -18.82 6.28
C THR A 361 7.66 -18.45 7.20
N ILE A 362 7.53 -17.18 7.55
CA ILE A 362 6.33 -16.69 8.24
C ILE A 362 5.25 -16.58 7.16
N ASN A 363 4.19 -17.37 7.29
CA ASN A 363 3.03 -17.36 6.39
C ASN A 363 2.27 -16.01 6.38
N GLU A 364 2.77 -14.97 7.05
CA GLU A 364 2.15 -13.64 7.15
C GLU A 364 2.58 -12.68 6.04
N SER A 365 3.77 -12.83 5.45
CA SER A 365 4.19 -11.97 4.33
C SER A 365 3.24 -12.13 3.13
N ALA A 366 2.75 -13.35 2.89
CA ALA A 366 1.69 -13.64 1.90
C ALA A 366 0.34 -12.94 2.20
N LEU A 367 0.09 -12.54 3.45
CA LEU A 367 -1.13 -11.84 3.84
C LEU A 367 -1.03 -10.33 3.59
N VAL A 368 0.18 -9.77 3.52
CA VAL A 368 0.46 -8.35 3.28
C VAL A 368 0.74 -8.08 1.80
N ASP A 369 1.33 -9.02 1.06
CA ASP A 369 1.55 -8.88 -0.38
C ASP A 369 0.22 -8.72 -1.13
N GLY A 370 0.11 -7.76 -2.03
CA GLY A 370 -1.13 -7.52 -2.77
C GLY A 370 -1.28 -6.12 -3.33
N TYR A 371 -2.48 -5.82 -3.79
CA TYR A 371 -2.84 -4.52 -4.36
C TYR A 371 -3.54 -3.67 -3.31
N TYR A 372 -3.26 -2.37 -3.32
CA TYR A 372 -3.71 -1.44 -2.32
C TYR A 372 -4.24 -0.16 -2.97
N LYS A 373 -5.35 0.35 -2.48
CA LYS A 373 -5.96 1.59 -2.95
C LYS A 373 -5.85 2.68 -1.88
N LYS A 374 -5.39 3.86 -2.27
CA LYS A 374 -5.28 5.02 -1.38
C LYS A 374 -6.66 5.44 -0.93
N GLN A 375 -6.83 5.65 0.37
CA GLN A 375 -8.03 6.31 0.86
C GLN A 375 -8.01 7.75 0.36
N LYS A 376 -8.78 8.04 -0.70
CA LYS A 376 -9.04 9.40 -1.15
C LYS A 376 -9.82 10.11 -0.06
N HIS A 377 -9.11 10.85 0.78
CA HIS A 377 -9.73 11.99 1.43
C HIS A 377 -9.90 13.05 0.35
N ASP A 378 -11.13 13.47 0.14
CA ASP A 378 -11.41 14.78 -0.43
C ASP A 378 -10.63 15.79 0.42
N MET A 379 -9.48 16.26 -0.08
CA MET A 379 -8.63 17.23 0.62
C MET A 379 -9.30 18.61 0.71
N SER A 380 -10.58 18.74 0.36
CA SER A 380 -11.41 19.89 0.75
C SER A 380 -11.76 19.90 2.25
N LEU A 381 -11.49 18.82 3.00
CA LEU A 381 -11.72 18.78 4.46
C LEU A 381 -10.55 19.33 5.32
N PHE A 382 -9.48 19.84 4.69
CA PHE A 382 -8.47 20.68 5.35
C PHE A 382 -8.48 22.13 4.85
N GLN A 383 -9.63 22.61 4.39
CA GLN A 383 -9.96 24.02 4.57
C GLN A 383 -10.58 24.17 5.95
N SER A 384 -9.85 24.83 6.83
CA SER A 384 -10.39 25.50 8.01
C SER A 384 -11.53 26.42 7.58
N SER A 385 -12.77 25.93 7.66
CA SER A 385 -13.99 26.74 7.59
C SER A 385 -15.17 25.82 7.98
N LYS A 386 -15.97 26.05 9.00
CA LYS A 386 -16.21 27.19 9.91
C LYS A 386 -16.59 26.60 11.27
N GLU A 387 -16.10 27.24 12.34
CA GLU A 387 -16.70 27.31 13.68
C GLU A 387 -17.63 26.15 14.08
N THR A 388 -17.05 25.00 14.40
CA THR A 388 -17.65 24.18 15.46
C THR A 388 -17.09 24.77 16.75
N PRO A 389 -17.91 25.22 17.72
CA PRO A 389 -17.39 25.78 18.95
C PRO A 389 -16.44 24.76 19.58
N ASP A 390 -15.28 25.24 20.00
CA ASP A 390 -14.20 24.41 20.52
C ASP A 390 -14.71 23.68 21.76
N LEU A 391 -15.08 22.40 21.60
CA LEU A 391 -15.69 21.58 22.64
C LEU A 391 -14.81 21.52 23.89
N LEU A 392 -13.48 21.59 23.72
CA LEU A 392 -12.55 21.69 24.83
C LEU A 392 -12.70 23.02 25.57
N GLN A 393 -12.78 24.14 24.86
CA GLN A 393 -13.08 25.44 25.48
C GLN A 393 -14.43 25.44 26.19
N ILE A 394 -15.45 24.78 25.66
CA ILE A 394 -16.74 24.67 26.36
C ILE A 394 -16.58 23.94 27.69
N LEU A 395 -15.86 22.82 27.70
CA LEU A 395 -15.63 22.02 28.89
C LEU A 395 -14.75 22.76 29.92
N GLU A 396 -13.76 23.52 29.46
CA GLU A 396 -12.81 24.27 30.30
C GLU A 396 -13.36 25.62 30.80
N ASN A 397 -14.23 26.30 30.03
CA ASN A 397 -14.84 27.58 30.42
C ASN A 397 -15.75 27.43 31.65
N GLN A 398 -16.27 26.23 31.90
CA GLN A 398 -17.05 25.91 33.08
C GLN A 398 -16.15 25.20 34.10
N ASN A 399 -15.83 25.89 35.19
CA ASN A 399 -14.90 25.40 36.21
C ASN A 399 -15.32 24.06 36.85
N THR A 400 -16.59 23.65 36.77
CA THR A 400 -17.06 22.39 37.36
C THR A 400 -18.30 21.85 36.64
N TRP A 401 -18.30 20.57 36.33
CA TRP A 401 -19.43 19.83 35.77
C TRP A 401 -19.89 18.73 36.74
N LEU A 402 -21.18 18.38 36.67
CA LEU A 402 -21.76 17.22 37.33
C LEU A 402 -21.96 16.10 36.31
N ILE A 403 -21.34 14.96 36.57
CA ILE A 403 -21.58 13.72 35.83
C ILE A 403 -22.87 13.09 36.34
N ASN A 404 -23.88 13.02 35.47
CA ASN A 404 -25.22 12.48 35.75
C ASN A 404 -25.83 13.06 37.04
N GLY A 405 -25.55 14.33 37.34
CA GLY A 405 -26.04 15.04 38.54
C GLY A 405 -25.37 14.65 39.87
N LEU A 406 -24.37 13.75 39.88
CA LEU A 406 -23.85 13.16 41.12
C LEU A 406 -22.37 13.48 41.38
N THR A 407 -21.50 13.24 40.39
CA THR A 407 -20.04 13.31 40.59
C THR A 407 -19.48 14.59 39.99
N LYS A 408 -18.73 15.37 40.77
CA LYS A 408 -18.04 16.57 40.26
C LYS A 408 -16.83 16.16 39.40
N ILE A 409 -16.72 16.76 38.22
CA ILE A 409 -15.56 16.67 37.34
C ILE A 409 -15.10 18.07 36.93
N PHE A 410 -13.77 18.22 36.90
CA PHE A 410 -13.07 19.45 36.55
C PHE A 410 -12.29 19.20 35.26
N PHE A 411 -12.31 20.18 34.35
CA PHE A 411 -11.51 20.20 33.14
C PHE A 411 -10.61 21.43 33.15
N ASP A 412 -9.31 21.25 32.96
CA ASP A 412 -8.33 22.33 32.92
C ASP A 412 -7.12 21.89 32.09
N ASP A 413 -6.66 22.74 31.17
CA ASP A 413 -5.50 22.52 30.30
C ASP A 413 -5.43 21.09 29.71
N GLN A 414 -6.53 20.66 29.06
CA GLN A 414 -6.65 19.31 28.48
C GLN A 414 -6.44 18.16 29.49
N THR A 415 -6.69 18.42 30.77
CA THR A 415 -6.76 17.40 31.83
C THR A 415 -8.17 17.33 32.39
N TYR A 416 -8.52 16.18 32.94
CA TYR A 416 -9.75 16.02 33.71
C TYR A 416 -9.46 15.39 35.07
N LYS A 417 -10.26 15.77 36.08
CA LYS A 417 -10.15 15.21 37.42
C LYS A 417 -11.51 15.12 38.10
N SER A 418 -11.80 13.97 38.68
CA SER A 418 -12.91 13.70 39.57
C SER A 418 -12.42 12.92 40.80
N GLU A 419 -13.32 12.53 41.69
CA GLU A 419 -12.98 11.72 42.88
C GLU A 419 -12.33 10.38 42.51
N ASN A 420 -12.77 9.75 41.41
CA ASN A 420 -12.38 8.38 41.04
C ASN A 420 -11.69 8.29 39.66
N ALA A 421 -11.59 9.39 38.91
CA ALA A 421 -11.00 9.39 37.58
C ALA A 421 -10.10 10.61 37.39
N SER A 422 -8.94 10.41 36.78
CA SER A 422 -8.07 11.53 36.39
C SER A 422 -7.25 11.17 35.17
N GLY A 423 -6.97 12.15 34.31
CA GLY A 423 -6.26 11.87 33.07
C GLY A 423 -6.23 13.05 32.12
N ARG A 424 -5.96 12.76 30.86
CA ARG A 424 -5.90 13.73 29.77
C ARG A 424 -7.10 13.59 28.86
N ILE A 425 -7.56 14.72 28.34
CA ILE A 425 -8.61 14.79 27.34
C ILE A 425 -8.02 15.30 26.03
N ALA A 426 -8.45 14.74 24.90
CA ALA A 426 -8.06 15.18 23.58
C ALA A 426 -9.27 15.19 22.65
N LEU A 427 -9.33 16.17 21.75
CA LEU A 427 -10.35 16.25 20.72
C LEU A 427 -9.74 15.84 19.37
N SER A 428 -10.35 14.89 18.71
CA SER A 428 -9.98 14.43 17.36
C SER A 428 -11.18 14.45 16.43
N GLN A 429 -10.95 14.30 15.13
CA GLN A 429 -11.98 14.22 14.09
C GLN A 429 -11.86 12.87 13.39
N CYS A 430 -12.98 12.14 13.26
CA CYS A 430 -13.08 10.89 12.52
C CYS A 430 -14.23 11.00 11.51
N ASN A 431 -13.92 10.99 10.20
CA ASN A 431 -14.89 11.16 9.10
C ASN A 431 -15.88 12.32 9.32
N GLY A 432 -15.38 13.48 9.75
CA GLY A 432 -16.17 14.69 10.01
C GLY A 432 -16.97 14.66 11.32
N THR A 433 -16.81 13.63 12.15
CA THR A 433 -17.39 13.55 13.50
C THR A 433 -16.34 13.85 14.55
N SER A 434 -16.63 14.82 15.44
CA SER A 434 -15.79 15.13 16.60
C SER A 434 -15.79 13.97 17.60
N VAL A 435 -14.61 13.46 17.95
CA VAL A 435 -14.40 12.41 18.94
C VAL A 435 -13.60 12.97 20.11
N LEU A 436 -14.16 12.86 21.30
CA LEU A 436 -13.54 13.23 22.56
C LEU A 436 -12.90 11.98 23.19
N GLN A 437 -11.58 12.00 23.34
CA GLN A 437 -10.81 10.90 23.89
C GLN A 437 -10.37 11.20 25.33
N PHE A 438 -10.71 10.32 26.26
CA PHE A 438 -10.28 10.35 27.66
C PHE A 438 -9.21 9.28 27.89
N LYS A 439 -7.99 9.71 28.20
CA LYS A 439 -6.89 8.83 28.59
C LYS A 439 -6.67 8.91 30.09
N GLY A 440 -7.11 7.87 30.79
CA GLY A 440 -6.98 7.76 32.24
C GLY A 440 -5.56 7.48 32.72
N THR A 441 -5.24 8.00 33.89
CA THR A 441 -4.03 7.64 34.63
C THR A 441 -4.18 6.20 35.13
N PRO A 442 -3.09 5.39 35.16
CA PRO A 442 -3.15 4.03 35.69
C PRO A 442 -3.80 3.97 37.08
N GLY A 443 -4.89 3.21 37.22
CA GLY A 443 -5.66 3.07 38.46
C GLY A 443 -6.82 4.07 38.65
N ALA A 444 -7.00 5.04 37.74
CA ALA A 444 -8.10 6.01 37.76
C ALA A 444 -8.67 6.28 36.35
N PRO A 445 -9.13 5.23 35.61
CA PRO A 445 -9.67 5.39 34.27
C PRO A 445 -10.97 6.20 34.27
N PHE A 446 -11.22 6.90 33.16
CA PHE A 446 -12.52 7.53 32.94
C PHE A 446 -13.51 6.50 32.39
N TYR A 447 -14.28 5.88 33.29
CA TYR A 447 -15.25 4.84 32.94
C TYR A 447 -14.63 3.70 32.09
N ASN A 448 -15.47 2.88 31.44
CA ASN A 448 -15.05 1.68 30.72
C ASN A 448 -14.71 1.92 29.23
N GLN A 449 -14.65 3.17 28.77
CA GLN A 449 -14.40 3.50 27.36
C GLN A 449 -13.59 4.79 27.25
N GLU A 450 -12.70 4.87 26.25
CA GLU A 450 -11.86 6.05 26.06
C GLU A 450 -12.45 7.06 25.06
N ASN A 451 -13.34 6.64 24.14
CA ASN A 451 -13.80 7.49 23.04
C ASN A 451 -15.31 7.79 23.13
N TYR A 452 -15.65 9.06 22.98
CA TYR A 452 -17.03 9.55 23.04
C TYR A 452 -17.32 10.55 21.91
N THR A 453 -18.53 10.55 21.39
CA THR A 453 -19.07 11.71 20.65
C THR A 453 -19.85 12.59 21.62
N ALA A 454 -19.81 13.91 21.41
CA ALA A 454 -20.47 14.87 22.29
C ALA A 454 -21.62 15.59 21.58
N HIS A 455 -22.74 15.74 22.28
CA HIS A 455 -23.86 16.57 21.87
C HIS A 455 -24.08 17.67 22.91
N ILE A 456 -24.13 18.93 22.48
CA ILE A 456 -24.30 20.09 23.37
C ILE A 456 -25.77 20.51 23.35
N GLU A 457 -26.38 20.62 24.53
CA GLU A 457 -27.74 21.09 24.75
C GLU A 457 -27.73 22.56 25.17
N TYR A 458 -28.54 23.39 24.53
CA TYR A 458 -28.70 24.83 24.83
C TYR A 458 -30.11 25.13 25.32
N ASP A 459 -30.27 26.15 26.18
CA ASP A 459 -31.58 26.72 26.52
C ASP A 459 -32.04 27.79 25.51
N GLU A 460 -33.25 28.33 25.73
CA GLU A 460 -33.83 29.40 24.89
C GLU A 460 -33.01 30.71 24.92
N SER A 461 -32.06 30.85 25.85
CA SER A 461 -31.16 32.01 26.00
C SER A 461 -29.74 31.71 25.51
N ASP A 462 -29.55 30.63 24.74
CA ASP A 462 -28.26 30.19 24.18
C ASP A 462 -27.20 29.83 25.25
N THR A 463 -27.66 29.52 26.46
CA THR A 463 -26.79 29.04 27.55
C THR A 463 -26.72 27.51 27.53
N ILE A 464 -25.53 26.96 27.73
CA ILE A 464 -25.31 25.51 27.74
C ILE A 464 -25.98 24.91 28.97
N THR A 465 -26.87 23.94 28.75
CA THR A 465 -27.61 23.24 29.81
C THR A 465 -27.01 21.88 30.12
N ALA A 466 -26.50 21.17 29.12
CA ALA A 466 -25.77 19.93 29.31
C ALA A 466 -24.87 19.59 28.11
N VAL A 467 -23.90 18.72 28.35
CA VAL A 467 -23.12 18.04 27.32
C VAL A 467 -23.30 16.53 27.48
N THR A 468 -23.85 15.89 26.47
CA THR A 468 -24.15 14.46 26.47
C THR A 468 -23.07 13.71 25.68
N LEU A 469 -22.34 12.82 26.36
CA LEU A 469 -21.26 12.00 25.82
C LEU A 469 -21.76 10.58 25.52
N GLN A 470 -21.74 10.20 24.25
CA GLN A 470 -22.12 8.87 23.79
C GLN A 470 -20.86 8.03 23.54
N PRO A 471 -20.70 6.85 24.17
CA PRO A 471 -19.55 5.99 23.92
C PRO A 471 -19.56 5.48 22.48
N VAL A 472 -18.40 5.57 21.83
CA VAL A 472 -18.21 5.12 20.44
C VAL A 472 -16.94 4.28 20.29
N SER A 473 -16.97 3.38 19.32
CA SER A 473 -15.76 2.78 18.75
C SER A 473 -15.35 3.59 17.54
N VAL A 474 -14.08 3.97 17.51
CA VAL A 474 -13.49 4.64 16.35
C VAL A 474 -13.05 3.55 15.39
N THR A 475 -13.66 3.51 14.21
CA THR A 475 -13.29 2.61 13.13
C THR A 475 -12.72 3.41 11.96
N PRO A 476 -12.00 2.77 11.03
CA PRO A 476 -11.53 3.46 9.83
C PRO A 476 -12.67 3.98 8.92
N LEU A 477 -13.90 3.46 9.09
CA LEU A 477 -15.10 3.89 8.36
C LEU A 477 -15.90 4.99 9.08
N GLY A 478 -15.52 5.35 10.32
CA GLY A 478 -16.17 6.42 11.08
C GLY A 478 -16.31 6.06 12.55
N THR A 479 -17.37 6.56 13.18
CA THR A 479 -17.68 6.19 14.57
C THR A 479 -18.87 5.25 14.59
N GLU A 480 -18.75 4.16 15.33
CA GLU A 480 -19.85 3.22 15.57
C GLU A 480 -20.27 3.29 17.05
N PRO A 481 -21.56 3.20 17.38
CA PRO A 481 -22.01 3.19 18.77
C PRO A 481 -21.38 2.02 19.54
N PHE A 482 -20.75 2.31 20.68
CA PHE A 482 -20.22 1.28 21.56
C PHE A 482 -21.26 0.96 22.66
N PRO A 483 -21.46 -0.33 23.01
CA PRO A 483 -22.35 -0.69 24.11
C PRO A 483 -21.88 -0.07 25.44
N GLY A 484 -22.60 0.92 25.94
CA GLY A 484 -22.24 1.62 27.17
C GLY A 484 -23.28 2.66 27.58
N ALA A 485 -23.22 3.08 28.83
CA ALA A 485 -24.10 4.15 29.32
C ALA A 485 -23.63 5.51 28.78
N THR A 486 -24.57 6.27 28.24
CA THR A 486 -24.38 7.68 27.91
C THR A 486 -24.08 8.47 29.18
N ILE A 487 -23.13 9.40 29.11
CA ILE A 487 -22.75 10.25 30.24
C ILE A 487 -23.28 11.66 29.98
N ARG A 488 -24.08 12.21 30.90
CA ARG A 488 -24.58 13.58 30.81
C ARG A 488 -23.80 14.48 31.77
N LEU A 489 -23.21 15.55 31.24
CA LEU A 489 -22.49 16.56 32.00
C LEU A 489 -23.37 17.79 32.15
N GLU A 490 -23.66 18.20 33.38
CA GLU A 490 -24.44 19.41 33.66
C GLU A 490 -23.55 20.47 34.32
N PRO A 491 -23.60 21.75 33.93
CA PRO A 491 -22.84 22.80 34.60
C PRO A 491 -23.22 22.87 36.08
N TYR A 492 -22.22 22.86 36.97
CA TYR A 492 -22.47 23.00 38.40
C TYR A 492 -22.80 24.46 38.72
N LYS A 493 -24.07 24.74 39.04
CA LYS A 493 -24.48 26.01 39.63
C LYS A 493 -24.29 25.91 41.14
N ALA A 494 -23.36 26.69 41.69
CA ALA A 494 -23.36 26.92 43.13
C ALA A 494 -24.69 27.60 43.48
N GLU A 495 -25.50 26.99 44.34
CA GLU A 495 -26.64 27.70 44.91
C GLU A 495 -26.07 28.90 45.68
N ASP A 496 -26.53 30.10 45.31
CA ASP A 496 -26.31 31.31 46.10
C ASP A 496 -26.83 31.04 47.51
N THR A 497 -25.92 30.79 48.45
CA THR A 497 -26.20 30.97 49.88
C THR A 497 -26.52 32.45 50.11
N GLU A 498 -27.81 32.73 50.02
CA GLU A 498 -28.59 33.59 50.89
C GLU A 498 -27.81 34.74 51.55
N SER A 499 -27.96 35.92 50.93
CA SER A 499 -27.93 37.25 51.52
C SER A 499 -27.80 37.31 53.05
N ALA A 500 -26.64 37.74 53.52
CA ALA A 500 -26.54 38.39 54.82
C ALA A 500 -27.35 39.71 54.76
N PRO A 501 -28.23 40.01 55.72
CA PRO A 501 -29.03 41.22 55.68
C PRO A 501 -28.18 42.45 56.02
N GLU A 502 -28.17 43.42 55.11
CA GLU A 502 -27.90 44.82 55.46
C GLU A 502 -29.09 45.33 56.28
N ASP A 503 -28.91 45.40 57.59
CA ASP A 503 -29.68 46.28 58.45
C ASP A 503 -28.74 46.86 59.51
N GLY A 504 -28.55 48.18 59.46
CA GLY A 504 -27.56 48.85 60.30
C GLY A 504 -27.32 50.31 59.92
N GLN A 505 -28.38 51.12 59.95
CA GLN A 505 -28.25 52.57 60.11
C GLN A 505 -27.25 52.89 61.23
N SER A 506 -26.29 53.77 60.97
CA SER A 506 -25.66 54.57 62.02
C SER A 506 -25.22 55.91 61.43
N GLN A 507 -25.73 56.93 62.10
CA GLN A 507 -25.69 58.34 61.75
C GLN A 507 -24.29 58.94 61.80
N GLU A 508 -24.11 59.93 60.94
CA GLU A 508 -23.31 61.14 61.14
C GLU A 508 -23.19 61.55 62.63
N VAL A 509 -21.97 61.65 63.15
CA VAL A 509 -21.62 62.60 64.20
C VAL A 509 -20.26 63.22 63.88
N GLN A 510 -20.34 64.52 63.58
CA GLN A 510 -19.26 65.51 63.57
C GLN A 510 -18.68 65.74 64.99
N GLU A 511 -17.55 66.44 65.03
CA GLU A 511 -16.78 66.94 66.19
C GLU A 511 -15.64 66.01 66.62
N ALA A 512 -14.42 66.45 66.92
CA ALA A 512 -13.68 67.72 66.83
C ALA A 512 -12.25 67.38 67.33
N GLN A 513 -11.26 68.22 66.99
CA GLN A 513 -10.07 68.61 67.79
C GLN A 513 -9.49 67.56 68.78
N ASP A 514 -8.23 67.13 68.72
CA ASP A 514 -6.97 67.86 68.56
C ASP A 514 -5.85 66.92 68.04
#